data_AF-A0A7X7BXK1-F1
#
_entry.id   AF-A0A7X7BXK1-F1
#
_cell.length_a   1.000
_cell.length_b   1.000
_cell.length_c   1.000
_cell.angle_alpha   90.00
_cell.angle_beta   90.00
_cell.angle_gamma   90.00
#
_symmetry.space_group_name_H-M   'P 1'
#
loop_
_entity.id
_entity.type
_entity.pdbx_description
1 polymer ?
#
loop_
_entity_poly.entity_id
_entity_poly.type
_entity_poly.pdbx_seq_one_letter_code
_entity_poly.pdbx_strand_id
1 'polypeptide(L)'
;MNAVVFSVGGSLSYSLNNQLSLTAFGRYATTPGVIFSPAVMSMISTSRFGGYATYDFDYFSLSGGVRREFNPYTNNWDTYPIIMPTFKIGGAEISIDVGPAVKNAIQNHQGPPPPPQRK
;
A
#
# COMPACT_ATOMS: atom_id res chain seq x y z
N MET A 1 -31.45 0.93 -10.06
CA MET A 1 -30.55 2.03 -9.65
C MET A 1 -29.17 1.71 -10.20
N ASN A 2 -28.61 2.55 -11.07
CA ASN A 2 -27.29 2.32 -11.68
C ASN A 2 -26.21 2.78 -10.70
N ALA A 3 -25.45 1.84 -10.14
CA ALA A 3 -24.30 2.16 -9.31
C ALA A 3 -23.11 2.48 -10.24
N VAL A 4 -22.69 3.75 -10.29
CA VAL A 4 -21.49 4.16 -11.02
C VAL A 4 -20.28 3.94 -10.12
N VAL A 5 -19.45 2.96 -10.47
CA VAL A 5 -18.13 2.75 -9.85
C VAL A 5 -17.13 3.61 -10.61
N PHE A 6 -16.48 4.54 -9.92
CA PHE A 6 -15.37 5.28 -10.49
C PHE A 6 -14.19 5.29 -9.53
N SER A 7 -12.98 5.40 -10.07
CA SER A 7 -11.79 5.58 -9.27
C SER A 7 -10.91 6.65 -9.88
N VAL A 8 -10.40 7.54 -9.04
CA VAL A 8 -9.41 8.54 -9.41
C VAL A 8 -8.17 8.29 -8.58
N GLY A 9 -6.99 8.41 -9.19
CA GLY A 9 -5.74 8.25 -8.48
C GLY A 9 -4.67 9.13 -9.08
N GLY A 10 -3.63 9.37 -8.28
CA GLY A 10 -2.48 10.16 -8.67
C GLY A 10 -1.29 9.86 -7.78
N SER A 11 -0.12 10.26 -8.26
CA SER A 11 1.13 10.24 -7.52
C SER A 11 1.90 11.52 -7.74
N LEU A 12 2.67 11.90 -6.73
CA LEU A 12 3.56 13.04 -6.75
C LEU A 12 4.93 12.56 -6.29
N SER A 13 5.95 12.81 -7.11
CA SER A 13 7.33 12.48 -6.78
C SER A 13 8.18 13.75 -6.78
N TYR A 14 9.05 13.87 -5.79
CA TYR A 14 9.95 15.01 -5.60
C TYR A 14 11.36 14.50 -5.27
N SER A 15 12.34 14.88 -6.08
CA SER A 15 13.75 14.56 -5.83
C SER A 15 14.36 15.64 -4.93
N LEU A 16 14.75 15.26 -3.72
CA LEU A 16 15.43 16.15 -2.78
C LEU A 16 16.87 16.40 -3.20
N ASN A 17 17.53 15.36 -3.74
CA ASN A 17 18.87 15.43 -4.31
C ASN A 17 19.08 14.26 -5.30
N ASN A 18 20.31 14.05 -5.75
CA ASN A 18 20.66 12.99 -6.71
C ASN A 18 20.50 11.55 -6.16
N GLN A 19 20.33 11.39 -4.84
CA GLN A 19 20.27 10.11 -4.15
C GLN A 19 18.96 9.88 -3.40
N LEU A 20 18.17 10.93 -3.14
CA LEU A 20 16.99 10.85 -2.28
C LEU A 20 15.80 11.45 -3.00
N SER A 21 14.74 10.65 -3.13
CA SER A 21 13.45 11.09 -3.65
C SER A 21 12.31 10.70 -2.72
N LEU A 22 11.25 11.48 -2.74
CA LEU A 22 10.01 11.25 -2.00
C LEU A 22 8.89 11.01 -3.00
N THR A 23 8.07 9.99 -2.78
CA THR A 23 6.88 9.72 -3.55
C THR A 23 5.68 9.63 -2.62
N ALA A 24 4.63 10.39 -2.94
CA ALA A 24 3.30 10.27 -2.34
C ALA A 24 2.33 9.77 -3.41
N PHE A 25 1.36 8.95 -3.02
CA PHE A 25 0.35 8.42 -3.93
C PHE A 25 -0.98 8.24 -3.24
N GLY A 26 -2.04 8.33 -4.03
CA GLY A 26 -3.40 8.17 -3.57
C GLY A 26 -4.30 7.65 -4.67
N ARG A 27 -5.28 6.85 -4.30
CA ARG A 27 -6.40 6.47 -5.14
C ARG A 27 -7.65 6.50 -4.28
N TYR A 28 -8.65 7.22 -4.73
CA TYR A 28 -9.99 7.20 -4.18
C TYR A 28 -10.89 6.43 -5.14
N ALA A 29 -11.66 5.49 -4.59
CA ALA A 29 -12.64 4.73 -5.35
C ALA A 29 -13.99 4.84 -4.67
N THR A 30 -15.05 5.11 -5.44
CA THR A 30 -16.40 5.00 -4.93
C THR A 30 -16.76 3.53 -4.83
N THR A 31 -16.89 3.04 -3.60
CA THR A 31 -17.52 1.75 -3.34
C THR A 31 -19.02 2.00 -3.28
N PRO A 32 -19.82 1.47 -4.21
CA PRO A 32 -21.27 1.52 -4.06
C PRO A 32 -21.62 0.88 -2.71
N GLY A 33 -22.53 1.49 -1.94
CA GLY A 33 -23.06 0.92 -0.69
C GLY A 33 -23.90 -0.36 -0.90
N VAL A 34 -23.66 -1.08 -1.99
CA VAL A 34 -24.31 -2.33 -2.35
C VAL A 34 -23.50 -3.45 -1.72
N ILE A 35 -24.18 -4.35 -1.00
CA ILE A 35 -23.57 -5.55 -0.42
C ILE A 35 -23.13 -6.43 -1.59
N PHE A 36 -21.84 -6.40 -1.89
CA PHE A 36 -21.25 -7.30 -2.87
C PHE A 36 -21.09 -8.69 -2.25
N SER A 37 -21.36 -9.74 -3.03
CA SER A 37 -21.02 -11.11 -2.62
C SER A 37 -19.52 -11.19 -2.30
N PRO A 38 -19.08 -11.98 -1.30
CA PRO A 38 -17.67 -12.15 -0.97
C PRO A 38 -16.78 -12.48 -2.18
N ALA A 39 -17.34 -13.16 -3.18
CA ALA A 39 -16.64 -13.57 -4.40
C ALA A 39 -16.19 -12.41 -5.30
N VAL A 40 -16.85 -11.25 -5.25
CA VAL A 40 -16.47 -10.09 -6.09
C VAL A 40 -15.77 -9.00 -5.30
N MET A 41 -15.59 -9.18 -3.99
CA MET A 41 -15.04 -8.17 -3.08
C MET A 41 -13.56 -7.84 -3.36
N SER A 42 -12.75 -8.84 -3.74
CA SER A 42 -11.34 -8.65 -4.11
C SER A 42 -11.15 -7.87 -5.43
N MET A 43 -12.22 -7.80 -6.24
CA MET A 43 -12.23 -7.08 -7.51
C MET A 43 -12.71 -5.62 -7.34
N ILE A 44 -13.18 -5.25 -6.14
CA ILE A 44 -13.62 -3.89 -5.84
C ILE A 44 -12.39 -3.00 -5.67
N SER A 45 -12.38 -1.89 -6.39
CA SER A 45 -11.37 -0.86 -6.17
C SER A 45 -11.60 -0.21 -4.80
N THR A 46 -10.61 -0.33 -3.92
CA THR A 46 -10.61 0.30 -2.60
C THR A 46 -9.82 1.59 -2.61
N SER A 47 -10.14 2.48 -1.68
CA SER A 47 -9.36 3.69 -1.46
C SER A 47 -8.03 3.32 -0.79
N ARG A 48 -6.92 3.83 -1.33
CA ARG A 48 -5.58 3.63 -0.79
C ARG A 48 -4.77 4.91 -0.88
N PHE A 49 -3.92 5.16 0.09
CA PHE A 49 -2.99 6.29 0.04
C PHE A 49 -1.70 5.92 0.78
N GLY A 50 -0.61 6.59 0.45
CA GLY A 50 0.66 6.32 1.08
C GLY A 50 1.79 7.16 0.51
N GLY A 51 2.98 6.82 0.97
CA GLY A 51 4.19 7.41 0.44
C GLY A 51 5.41 6.64 0.89
N TYR A 52 6.51 6.84 0.18
CA TYR A 52 7.81 6.27 0.47
C TYR A 52 8.91 7.25 0.09
N ALA A 53 10.05 7.13 0.77
CA ALA A 53 11.31 7.71 0.35
C ALA A 53 12.10 6.63 -0.39
N THR A 54 12.77 6.99 -1.49
CA THR A 54 13.75 6.14 -2.16
C THR A 54 15.13 6.74 -1.96
N TYR A 55 16.06 5.91 -1.47
CA TYR A 55 17.47 6.23 -1.40
C TYR A 55 18.24 5.40 -2.43
N ASP A 56 18.98 6.06 -3.32
CA ASP A 56 19.81 5.44 -4.34
C ASP A 56 21.24 5.27 -3.80
N PHE A 57 21.68 4.01 -3.73
CA PHE A 57 23.07 3.64 -3.51
C PHE A 57 23.75 3.31 -4.85
N ASP A 58 25.06 3.06 -4.81
CA ASP A 58 25.86 2.82 -6.02
C ASP A 58 25.39 1.59 -6.84
N TYR A 59 24.88 0.56 -6.17
CA TYR A 59 24.51 -0.72 -6.80
C TYR A 59 23.03 -1.07 -6.72
N PHE A 60 22.28 -0.39 -5.85
CA PHE A 60 20.87 -0.67 -5.62
C PHE A 60 20.18 0.57 -5.03
N SER A 61 18.87 0.62 -5.15
CA SER A 61 18.03 1.63 -4.51
C SER A 61 17.19 0.96 -3.43
N LEU A 62 16.86 1.69 -2.37
CA LEU A 62 15.97 1.21 -1.32
C LEU A 62 14.82 2.18 -1.14
N SER A 63 13.60 1.71 -1.36
CA SER A 63 12.38 2.45 -1.03
C SER A 63 11.84 2.01 0.32
N GLY A 64 11.61 2.97 1.22
CA GLY A 64 11.05 2.79 2.55
C GLY A 64 9.86 3.71 2.80
N GLY A 65 8.74 3.17 3.28
CA GLY A 65 7.53 3.95 3.50
C GLY A 65 6.36 3.18 4.06
N VAL A 66 5.16 3.71 3.85
CA VAL A 66 3.90 3.10 4.30
C VAL A 66 2.79 3.33 3.29
N ARG A 67 1.88 2.36 3.20
CA ARG A 67 0.58 2.51 2.54
C ARG A 67 -0.54 2.20 3.51
N ARG A 68 -1.64 2.95 3.44
CA ARG A 68 -2.91 2.62 4.07
C ARG A 68 -3.92 2.24 3.00
N GLU A 69 -4.63 1.16 3.24
CA GLU A 69 -5.65 0.65 2.36
C GLU A 69 -6.94 0.46 3.14
N PHE A 70 -8.05 0.94 2.59
CA PHE A 70 -9.35 0.75 3.19
C PHE A 70 -9.84 -0.67 2.93
N ASN A 71 -10.10 -1.39 4.01
CA ASN A 71 -10.63 -2.74 3.99
C ASN A 71 -12.16 -2.70 4.12
N PRO A 72 -12.91 -2.97 3.03
CA PRO A 72 -14.36 -2.92 3.07
C PRO A 72 -14.98 -4.05 3.93
N TYR A 73 -14.23 -5.11 4.22
CA TYR A 73 -14.71 -6.23 5.04
C TYR A 73 -14.75 -5.87 6.53
N THR A 74 -13.67 -5.25 7.02
CA THR A 74 -13.54 -4.85 8.44
C THR A 74 -13.97 -3.40 8.68
N ASN A 75 -14.30 -2.66 7.61
CA ASN A 75 -14.59 -1.23 7.63
C ASN A 75 -13.46 -0.41 8.29
N ASN A 76 -12.22 -0.86 8.12
CA ASN A 76 -11.04 -0.29 8.78
C ASN A 76 -9.94 0.03 7.77
N TRP A 77 -9.03 0.93 8.17
CA TRP A 77 -7.83 1.25 7.41
C TRP A 77 -6.66 0.40 7.86
N ASP A 78 -6.22 -0.50 6.99
CA ASP A 78 -5.06 -1.35 7.23
C ASP A 78 -3.78 -0.64 6.78
N THR A 79 -2.79 -0.59 7.67
CA THR A 79 -1.46 -0.03 7.36
C THR A 79 -0.51 -1.15 6.96
N TYR A 80 0.23 -0.94 5.87
CA TYR A 80 1.25 -1.84 5.37
C TYR A 80 2.57 -1.09 5.22
N PRO A 81 3.68 -1.59 5.78
CA PRO A 81 4.98 -1.03 5.50
C PRO A 81 5.36 -1.29 4.04
N ILE A 82 6.11 -0.36 3.46
CA ILE A 82 6.75 -0.50 2.15
C ILE A 82 8.24 -0.60 2.42
N ILE A 83 8.85 -1.71 2.05
CA ILE A 83 10.29 -1.89 2.05
C ILE A 83 10.60 -2.61 0.75
N MET A 84 11.29 -1.92 -0.15
CA MET A 84 11.50 -2.40 -1.51
C MET A 84 12.92 -2.09 -1.96
N PRO A 85 13.86 -3.05 -1.86
CA PRO A 85 15.12 -2.96 -2.56
C PRO A 85 14.92 -3.16 -4.06
N THR A 86 15.62 -2.35 -4.85
CA THR A 86 15.64 -2.37 -6.31
C THR A 86 17.08 -2.48 -6.80
N PHE A 87 17.41 -3.57 -7.50
CA PHE A 87 18.75 -3.81 -8.03
C PHE A 87 18.77 -3.58 -9.54
N LYS A 88 19.84 -2.96 -10.04
CA LYS A 88 20.09 -2.76 -11.47
C LYS A 88 21.13 -3.78 -11.94
N ILE A 89 20.71 -4.81 -12.67
CA ILE A 89 21.59 -5.87 -13.16
C ILE A 89 21.49 -5.95 -14.67
N GLY A 90 22.57 -5.65 -15.39
CA GLY A 90 22.63 -5.78 -16.85
C GLY A 90 21.61 -4.93 -17.62
N GLY A 91 21.19 -3.78 -17.05
CA GLY A 91 20.15 -2.92 -17.63
C GLY A 91 18.72 -3.30 -17.25
N ALA A 92 18.50 -4.39 -16.51
CA ALA A 92 17.21 -4.75 -15.94
C ALA A 92 17.08 -4.24 -14.49
N GLU A 93 15.89 -3.76 -14.13
CA GLU A 93 15.54 -3.39 -12.76
C GLU A 93 14.75 -4.50 -12.08
N ILE A 94 15.28 -5.03 -10.97
CA ILE A 94 14.62 -6.06 -10.17
C ILE A 94 14.24 -5.44 -8.83
N SER A 95 12.93 -5.24 -8.62
CA SER A 95 12.38 -4.70 -7.37
C SER A 95 11.69 -5.80 -6.57
N ILE A 96 11.97 -5.89 -5.28
CA ILE A 96 11.41 -6.92 -4.39
C ILE A 96 10.59 -6.23 -3.28
N ASP A 97 9.26 -6.34 -3.28
CA ASP A 97 8.42 -5.83 -2.19
C ASP A 97 8.46 -6.79 -0.99
N VAL A 98 9.24 -6.45 0.04
CA VAL A 98 9.33 -7.23 1.28
C VAL A 98 8.40 -6.67 2.38
N GLY A 99 7.61 -5.64 2.10
CA GLY A 99 6.66 -5.04 3.02
C GLY A 99 5.70 -6.05 3.70
N PRO A 100 5.07 -6.97 2.95
CA PRO A 100 4.20 -7.99 3.55
C PRO A 100 4.92 -8.91 4.54
N ALA A 101 6.17 -9.31 4.24
CA ALA A 101 6.96 -10.14 5.14
C ALA A 101 7.28 -9.40 6.44
N VAL A 102 7.59 -8.10 6.36
CA VAL A 102 7.84 -7.26 7.54
C VAL A 102 6.56 -7.06 8.37
N LYS A 103 5.41 -6.84 7.73
CA LYS A 103 4.12 -6.78 8.43
C LYS A 103 3.87 -8.04 9.25
N ASN A 104 4.07 -9.21 8.65
CA ASN A 104 3.88 -10.49 9.32
C ASN A 104 4.87 -10.67 10.49
N ALA A 105 6.13 -10.27 10.32
CA ALA A 105 7.13 -10.34 11.39
C ALA A 105 6.78 -9.44 12.60
N ILE A 106 6.25 -8.24 12.35
CA ILE A 106 5.78 -7.32 13.41
C ILE A 106 4.52 -7.86 14.08
N GLN A 107 3.56 -8.35 13.28
CA GLN A 107 2.29 -8.88 13.78
C GLN A 107 2.47 -10.16 14.59
N ASN A 108 3.42 -11.03 14.24
CA ASN A 108 3.71 -12.24 15.02
C ASN A 108 4.36 -11.94 16.39
N HIS A 109 4.93 -10.75 16.59
CA HIS A 109 5.42 -10.30 17.90
C HIS A 109 4.37 -9.57 18.73
N GLN A 110 3.28 -9.11 18.11
CA GLN A 110 2.12 -8.58 18.84
C GLN A 110 1.23 -9.76 19.19
N GLY A 111 0.95 -9.96 20.49
CA GLY A 111 -0.01 -10.97 20.94
C GLY A 111 -1.35 -10.86 20.21
N PRO A 112 -2.23 -11.87 20.32
CA PRO A 112 -3.49 -11.92 19.58
C PRO A 112 -4.24 -10.58 19.70
N PRO A 113 -4.87 -10.09 18.62
CA PRO A 113 -5.59 -8.83 18.64
C PRO A 113 -6.61 -8.83 19.78
N PRO A 114 -6.78 -7.69 20.50
CA PRO A 114 -7.74 -7.62 21.59
C PRO A 114 -9.13 -8.00 21.05
N PRO A 115 -9.92 -8.77 21.83
CA PRO A 115 -11.24 -9.21 21.40
C PRO A 115 -12.10 -7.99 21.03
N PRO A 116 -12.96 -8.10 19.99
CA PRO A 116 -13.85 -7.02 19.60
C PRO A 116 -14.65 -6.54 20.82
N GLN A 117 -14.47 -5.27 21.19
CA GLN A 117 -15.30 -4.68 22.24
C GLN A 117 -16.71 -4.54 21.69
N ARG A 118 -17.63 -5.39 22.17
CA ARG A 118 -19.06 -5.21 21.91
C ARG A 118 -19.47 -3.86 22.51
N LYS A 119 -19.99 -2.96 21.66
CA LYS A 119 -20.78 -1.81 22.11
C LYS A 119 -22.15 -2.28 22.58
#